data_AF-A0A7K4AEN3-F1
#
_entry.id   AF-A0A7K4AEN3-F1
#
_cell.length_a   1.000
_cell.length_b   1.000
_cell.length_c   1.000
_cell.angle_alpha   90.00
_cell.angle_beta   90.00
_cell.angle_gamma   90.00
#
_symmetry.space_group_name_H-M   'P 1'
#
loop_
_entity.id
_entity.type
_entity.pdbx_description
1 polymer ?
#
loop_
_entity_poly.entity_id
_entity_poly.type
_entity_poly.pdbx_seq_one_letter_code
_entity_poly.pdbx_strand_id
1 'polypeptide(L)' 'IIMMSAILYTIATGNMTPSYNVFDGLVRPVYMYTIDIQEFAVNKLSDRGTVTAVSMVTNVQDFIRNVDRALNN' A
#
# COMPACT_ATOMS: atom_id res chain seq x y z
N ILE A 1 3.02 1.38 4.68
CA ILE A 1 2.32 2.51 4.02
C ILE A 1 1.03 2.00 3.42
N ILE A 2 -0.09 2.69 3.61
CA ILE A 2 -1.39 2.36 2.99
C ILE A 2 -1.74 3.48 2.02
N MET A 3 -1.93 3.14 0.75
CA MET A 3 -2.19 4.08 -0.35
C MET A 3 -3.57 3.78 -0.94
N MET A 4 -4.42 4.80 -1.07
CA MET A 4 -5.84 4.62 -1.34
C MET A 4 -6.33 5.54 -2.48
N SER A 5 -6.94 4.97 -3.52
CA SER A 5 -7.69 5.65 -4.60
C SER A 5 -6.98 6.87 -5.23
N ALA A 6 -5.66 6.80 -5.38
CA ALA A 6 -4.83 7.93 -5.79
C ALA A 6 -3.58 7.46 -6.58
N ILE A 7 -3.79 6.83 -7.73
CA ILE A 7 -2.76 6.18 -8.56
C ILE A 7 -1.48 7.01 -8.72
N LEU A 8 -1.59 8.30 -9.06
CA LEU A 8 -0.44 9.18 -9.27
C LEU A 8 0.40 9.34 -7.99
N TYR A 9 -0.26 9.62 -6.86
CA TYR A 9 0.40 9.80 -5.57
C TYR A 9 0.94 8.48 -5.02
N THR A 10 0.24 7.37 -5.26
CA THR A 10 0.69 6.00 -4.95
C THR A 10 2.01 5.68 -5.67
N ILE A 11 2.11 6.00 -6.96
CA ILE A 11 3.33 5.75 -7.75
C ILE A 11 4.48 6.66 -7.31
N ALA A 12 4.20 7.95 -7.07
CA ALA A 12 5.21 8.90 -6.60
C ALA A 12 5.77 8.48 -5.22
N THR A 13 4.87 8.11 -4.30
CA THR A 13 5.23 7.65 -2.94
C THR A 13 5.99 6.34 -2.97
N GLY A 14 5.53 5.35 -3.76
CA GLY A 14 6.23 4.08 -3.90
C GLY A 14 7.66 4.22 -4.41
N ASN A 15 7.90 5.15 -5.34
CA ASN A 15 9.24 5.42 -5.86
C ASN A 15 10.17 6.11 -4.85
N MET A 16 9.62 6.96 -3.98
CA MET A 16 10.40 7.66 -2.96
C MET A 16 10.59 6.81 -1.70
N THR A 17 9.88 5.70 -1.57
CA THR A 17 9.91 4.87 -0.37
C THR A 17 10.87 3.69 -0.55
N PRO A 18 11.92 3.57 0.28
CA PRO A 18 12.78 2.39 0.27
C PRO A 18 12.03 1.14 0.76
N SER A 19 12.34 -0.03 0.19
CA SER A 19 11.73 -1.32 0.55
C SER A 19 12.05 -1.81 1.97
N TYR A 20 12.98 -1.15 2.65
CA TYR A 20 13.38 -1.43 4.03
C TYR A 20 13.65 -0.13 4.77
N ASN A 21 13.40 -0.13 6.07
CA ASN A 21 13.79 0.93 6.98
C ASN A 21 14.77 0.38 8.00
N VAL A 22 15.73 1.20 8.40
CA VAL A 22 16.63 0.92 9.52
C VAL A 22 16.11 1.67 10.73
N PHE A 23 15.72 0.95 11.77
CA PHE A 23 15.29 1.52 13.04
C PHE A 23 16.13 0.89 14.15
N ASP A 24 16.82 1.72 14.94
CA ASP A 24 17.75 1.29 15.99
C ASP A 24 18.80 0.26 15.53
N GLY A 25 19.33 0.43 14.31
CA GLY A 25 20.32 -0.47 13.72
C GLY A 25 19.76 -1.80 13.16
N LEU A 26 18.46 -2.04 13.28
CA LEU A 26 17.78 -3.22 12.76
C LEU A 26 17.10 -2.93 11.42
N VAL A 27 17.37 -3.75 10.40
CA VAL A 27 16.73 -3.68 9.09
C VAL A 27 15.33 -4.32 9.20
N ARG A 28 14.29 -3.54 8.88
CA ARG A 28 12.90 -4.00 8.85
C ARG A 28 12.30 -3.77 7.46
N PRO A 29 11.61 -4.75 6.87
CA PRO A 29 10.93 -4.56 5.59
C PRO A 29 9.78 -3.55 5.73
N VAL A 30 9.59 -2.73 4.70
CA VAL A 30 8.46 -1.80 4.64
C VAL A 30 7.31 -2.47 3.90
N TYR A 31 6.20 -2.71 4.59
CA TYR A 31 4.98 -3.22 3.97
C TYR A 31 4.21 -2.09 3.29
N MET A 32 3.86 -2.29 2.03
CA MET A 32 3.11 -1.32 1.23
C MET A 32 1.78 -1.93 0.83
N TYR A 33 0.68 -1.22 1.06
CA TYR A 33 -0.66 -1.67 0.71
C TYR A 33 -1.27 -0.67 -0.27
N THR A 34 -1.77 -1.17 -1.39
CA THR A 34 -2.49 -0.38 -2.39
C THR A 34 -3.94 -0.82 -2.46
N ILE A 35 -4.85 0.14 -2.31
CA ILE A 35 -6.30 -0.08 -2.41
C ILE A 35 -6.83 0.83 -3.50
N ASP A 36 -7.34 0.23 -4.56
CA ASP A 36 -7.97 0.95 -5.67
C ASP A 36 -9.07 0.08 -6.28
N ILE A 37 -10.09 0.70 -6.88
CA ILE A 37 -11.13 -0.01 -7.61
C ILE A 37 -10.63 -0.44 -9.00
N GLN A 38 -9.62 0.26 -9.54
CA GLN A 38 -9.08 -0.01 -10.86
C GLN A 38 -7.90 -0.98 -10.79
N GLU A 39 -8.10 -2.20 -11.26
CA GLU A 39 -7.07 -3.25 -11.31
C GLU A 39 -5.80 -2.83 -12.10
N PHE A 40 -5.97 -2.00 -13.13
CA PHE A 40 -4.85 -1.46 -13.91
C PHE A 40 -3.87 -0.63 -13.06
N ALA A 41 -4.37 0.11 -12.07
CA ALA A 41 -3.55 0.90 -11.17
C ALA A 41 -2.71 0.03 -10.23
N VAL A 42 -3.35 -1.03 -9.75
CA VAL A 42 -2.84 -1.95 -8.74
C VAL A 42 -1.68 -2.78 -9.28
N ASN A 43 -1.74 -3.14 -10.57
CA ASN A 43 -0.68 -3.90 -11.26
C ASN A 43 0.60 -3.08 -11.52
N LYS A 44 0.51 -1.75 -11.62
CA LYS A 44 1.70 -0.91 -11.88
C LYS A 44 2.69 -0.83 -10.72
N LEU A 45 2.23 -1.09 -9.49
CA LEU A 45 3.10 -1.09 -8.31
C LEU A 45 3.64 -2.49 -7.98
N SER A 46 2.86 -3.54 -8.27
CA SER A 46 3.31 -4.94 -8.19
C SER A 46 4.62 -5.17 -8.98
N ASP A 47 4.74 -4.52 -10.14
CA ASP A 47 5.90 -4.61 -11.03
C ASP A 47 7.19 -3.96 -10.50
N ARG A 48 7.15 -3.20 -9.38
CA ARG A 48 8.29 -2.38 -8.92
C ARG A 48 9.14 -3.01 -7.82
N GLY A 49 9.21 -4.34 -7.76
CA GLY A 49 10.19 -5.05 -6.92
C GLY A 49 10.03 -4.83 -5.41
N THR A 50 8.89 -4.30 -4.97
CA THR A 50 8.55 -4.24 -3.56
C THR A 50 8.04 -5.63 -3.20
N VAL A 51 8.93 -6.53 -2.78
CA VAL A 51 8.64 -7.91 -2.32
C VAL A 51 7.53 -7.96 -1.25
N THR A 52 7.16 -6.81 -0.70
CA THR A 52 6.17 -6.61 0.36
C THR A 52 4.97 -5.74 -0.04
N ALA A 53 4.78 -5.43 -1.33
CA ALA A 53 3.60 -4.69 -1.80
C ALA A 53 2.40 -5.63 -1.95
N VAL A 54 1.36 -5.39 -1.15
CA VAL A 54 0.09 -6.12 -1.20
C VAL A 54 -0.97 -5.22 -1.82
N SER A 55 -1.64 -5.78 -2.82
CA SER A 55 -2.52 -5.08 -3.72
C SER A 55 -3.96 -5.58 -3.56
N MET A 56 -4.90 -4.68 -3.30
CA MET A 56 -6.32 -5.01 -3.08
C MET A 56 -7.21 -4.22 -4.04
N VAL A 57 -7.98 -4.95 -4.85
CA VAL A 57 -8.96 -4.36 -5.77
C VAL A 57 -10.30 -4.25 -5.04
N THR A 58 -10.62 -3.07 -4.52
CA THR A 58 -11.89 -2.83 -3.82
C THR A 58 -12.19 -1.33 -3.69
N ASN A 59 -13.42 -0.99 -3.34
CA ASN A 59 -13.79 0.37 -3.00
C ASN A 59 -13.09 0.79 -1.70
N VAL A 60 -12.34 1.89 -1.76
CA VAL A 60 -11.61 2.46 -0.62
C VAL A 60 -12.52 2.81 0.56
N GLN A 61 -13.75 3.28 0.31
CA GLN A 61 -14.68 3.65 1.38
C GLN A 61 -15.12 2.41 2.16
N ASP A 62 -15.42 1.33 1.45
CA ASP A 62 -15.77 0.04 2.06
C ASP A 62 -14.58 -0.56 2.79
N PHE A 63 -13.37 -0.43 2.25
CA PHE A 63 -12.14 -0.85 2.93
C PHE A 63 -11.96 -0.13 4.26
N ILE A 64 -12.06 1.20 4.29
CA ILE A 64 -11.92 2.00 5.52
C ILE A 64 -12.98 1.59 6.54
N ARG A 65 -14.24 1.41 6.13
CA ARG A 65 -15.30 0.96 7.04
C ARG A 65 -15.03 -0.42 7.64
N ASN A 66 -14.49 -1.33 6.84
CA ASN A 66 -14.13 -2.67 7.33
C ASN A 66 -12.95 -2.61 8.31
N VAL A 67 -11.94 -1.77 8.04
CA VAL A 67 -10.80 -1.55 8.95
C VAL A 67 -11.26 -0.92 10.26
N ASP A 68 -12.12 0.09 10.21
CA ASP A 68 -12.71 0.74 11.38
C ASP A 68 -13.45 -0.27 12.28
N ARG A 69 -14.34 -1.09 11.68
CA ARG A 69 -15.04 -2.14 12.41
C ARG A 69 -14.10 -3.20 12.99
N ALA A 70 -12.98 -3.51 12.34
CA ALA A 70 -12.03 -4.51 12.82
C ALA A 70 -11.12 -4.01 13.94
N LEU A 71 -10.88 -2.69 14.03
CA LEU A 71 -10.02 -2.07 15.04
C LEU A 71 -10.79 -1.56 16.26
N ASN A 72 -12.07 -1.17 16.09
CA ASN A 72 -12.90 -0.57 17.13
C ASN A 72 -13.99 -1.52 17.70
N ASN A 73 -14.04 -2.77 17.25
CA ASN A 73 -14.77 -3.86 17.95
C ASN A 73 -13.88 -4.53 18.99
#